data_AF-A0A318U8S6-F1
#
_entry.id   AF-A0A318U8S6-F1
#
_cell.length_a   1.000
_cell.length_b   1.000
_cell.length_c   1.000
_cell.angle_alpha   90.00
_cell.angle_beta   90.00
_cell.angle_gamma   90.00
#
_symmetry.space_group_name_H-M   'P 1'
#
loop_
_entity.id
_entity.type
_entity.pdbx_description
1 polymer ?
#
loop_
_entity_poly.entity_id
_entity_poly.type
_entity_poly.pdbx_seq_one_letter_code
_entity_poly.pdbx_strand_id
1 'polypeptide(L)'
;MKKIKIFLSAIPIISLSTLAISCYQKEKSLSFIVNAPYSKQKQHTFFKDILDQFNQKTKQNLKLELIYSSQNNDSINVIKKGTSNIAVLTLPNYISQIHEKGNENILPIIQTKTKAFKFDYNFNDQYSNGQENDKLRQIAKKAQELFEKVPHALWNDAEYQWDGEKYEFFYQPDNKLVDYYRGIIMIQGNKKQRDEIKKAWDQKDWNAFRNFGILSGKTGSASKYILQQELFKKHFNKEGNKFISFAIDRIKNPEKYSTTDNARRDIGRGETKNYNIVFDDFGSFAYTNSSKGYFSPENANGDVKIEFLTATDPIKYNIIVVDKKIFSAEEIKILQEIIIKLWEEKKDDYGASLGFNGYEIITDVKKQVIDPYKKIFS
;
A
#
# COMPACT_ATOMS: atom_id res chain seq x y z
N MET A 1 54.69 38.13 -62.82
CA MET A 1 53.66 37.89 -61.79
C MET A 1 54.30 37.20 -60.59
N LYS A 2 54.33 37.88 -59.44
CA LYS A 2 54.94 37.42 -58.18
C LYS A 2 54.05 36.38 -57.51
N LYS A 3 54.61 35.28 -56.98
CA LYS A 3 54.15 34.67 -55.72
C LYS A 3 55.33 34.06 -54.94
N ILE A 4 55.61 34.72 -53.83
CA ILE A 4 56.46 34.36 -52.71
C ILE A 4 55.80 33.18 -51.97
N LYS A 5 56.57 32.16 -51.57
CA LYS A 5 56.13 31.16 -50.57
C LYS A 5 56.93 31.37 -49.29
N ILE A 6 56.24 31.90 -48.27
CA ILE A 6 56.71 32.06 -46.90
C ILE A 6 56.36 30.79 -46.11
N PHE A 7 57.34 30.32 -45.34
CA PHE A 7 57.21 29.32 -44.28
C PHE A 7 56.31 29.85 -43.15
N LEU A 8 55.40 29.02 -42.62
CA LEU A 8 54.90 29.22 -41.26
C LEU A 8 54.73 27.88 -40.54
N SER A 9 55.54 27.75 -39.50
CA SER A 9 55.53 26.74 -38.45
C SER A 9 54.25 26.80 -37.61
N ALA A 10 53.62 25.65 -37.39
CA ALA A 10 52.48 25.50 -36.49
C ALA A 10 52.97 25.30 -35.04
N ILE A 11 52.50 26.16 -34.13
CA ILE A 11 52.60 26.02 -32.67
C ILE A 11 51.22 25.56 -32.18
N PRO A 12 51.10 24.50 -31.36
CA PRO A 12 49.83 24.16 -30.72
C PRO A 12 49.61 25.06 -29.51
N ILE A 13 48.52 25.83 -29.52
CA ILE A 13 48.02 26.57 -28.36
C ILE A 13 47.26 25.59 -27.47
N ILE A 14 47.80 25.35 -26.28
CA ILE A 14 47.14 24.63 -25.19
C ILE A 14 46.09 25.58 -24.59
N SER A 15 44.81 25.37 -24.89
CA SER A 15 43.71 26.01 -24.18
C SER A 15 43.37 25.18 -22.93
N LEU A 16 43.93 25.57 -21.79
CA LEU A 16 43.40 25.17 -20.49
C LEU A 16 42.06 25.88 -20.29
N SER A 17 40.97 25.18 -20.60
CA SER A 17 39.64 25.55 -20.15
C SER A 17 39.57 25.35 -18.63
N THR A 18 39.66 26.46 -17.90
CA THR A 18 39.28 26.53 -16.49
C THR A 18 37.80 26.19 -16.38
N LEU A 19 37.50 24.94 -16.04
CA LEU A 19 36.19 24.53 -15.54
C LEU A 19 35.97 25.23 -14.20
N ALA A 20 35.32 26.39 -14.24
CA ALA A 20 34.70 26.98 -13.07
C ALA A 20 33.56 26.04 -12.63
N ILE A 21 33.86 25.14 -11.71
CA ILE A 21 32.84 24.40 -10.96
C ILE A 21 32.20 25.43 -10.03
N SER A 22 31.14 26.09 -10.50
CA SER A 22 30.24 26.78 -9.58
C SER A 22 29.55 25.69 -8.76
N CYS A 23 30.01 25.53 -7.52
CA CYS A 23 29.21 24.86 -6.50
C CYS A 23 27.96 25.71 -6.29
N TYR A 24 26.92 25.44 -7.06
CA TYR A 24 25.57 25.83 -6.70
C TYR A 24 25.25 25.04 -5.43
N GLN A 25 25.49 25.65 -4.26
CA GLN A 25 25.00 25.12 -2.99
C GLN A 25 23.48 25.08 -3.11
N LYS A 26 22.96 23.91 -3.46
CA LYS A 26 21.53 23.63 -3.48
C LYS A 26 21.02 24.01 -2.08
N GLU A 27 20.15 25.01 -2.01
CA GLU A 27 19.53 25.40 -0.74
C GLU A 27 19.00 24.13 -0.04
N LYS A 28 19.37 23.94 1.23
CA LYS A 28 18.91 22.78 1.99
C LYS A 28 17.38 22.93 2.16
N SER A 29 16.62 21.95 1.68
CA SER A 29 15.15 21.91 1.79
C SER A 29 14.71 20.70 2.62
N LEU A 30 13.55 20.83 3.28
CA LEU A 30 12.82 19.70 3.86
C LEU A 30 11.88 19.20 2.76
N SER A 31 12.25 18.10 2.10
CA SER A 31 11.61 17.67 0.85
C SER A 31 10.91 16.33 1.04
N PHE A 32 9.59 16.34 0.95
CA PHE A 32 8.71 15.21 1.14
C PHE A 32 8.20 14.67 -0.19
N ILE A 33 8.21 13.36 -0.35
CA ILE A 33 7.39 12.66 -1.35
C ILE A 33 6.40 11.72 -0.67
N VAL A 34 5.11 12.01 -0.87
CA VAL A 34 4.04 11.37 -0.11
C VAL A 34 2.95 10.87 -1.04
N ASN A 35 2.11 9.96 -0.55
CA ASN A 35 0.96 9.48 -1.32
C ASN A 35 -0.01 10.64 -1.59
N ALA A 36 -0.50 10.73 -2.82
CA ALA A 36 -1.59 11.66 -3.16
C ALA A 36 -2.84 11.27 -2.38
N PRO A 37 -3.52 12.23 -1.71
CA PRO A 37 -4.73 11.96 -0.95
C PRO A 37 -5.85 11.45 -1.86
N TYR A 38 -6.79 10.69 -1.30
CA TYR A 38 -7.99 10.27 -2.05
C TYR A 38 -8.91 11.45 -2.35
N SER A 39 -8.88 12.47 -1.48
CA SER A 39 -9.59 13.72 -1.66
C SER A 39 -8.91 14.60 -2.73
N LYS A 40 -9.66 15.56 -3.30
CA LYS A 40 -9.08 16.53 -4.26
C LYS A 40 -8.25 17.63 -3.56
N GLN A 41 -8.27 17.69 -2.23
CA GLN A 41 -7.52 18.68 -1.48
C GLN A 41 -6.04 18.30 -1.47
N LYS A 42 -5.19 19.15 -2.06
CA LYS A 42 -3.73 18.96 -2.12
C LYS A 42 -2.96 19.96 -1.27
N GLN A 43 -3.66 20.75 -0.47
CA GLN A 43 -3.07 21.71 0.44
C GLN A 43 -3.32 21.21 1.85
N HIS A 44 -2.26 20.67 2.45
CA HIS A 44 -2.23 20.17 3.81
C HIS A 44 -1.30 21.06 4.63
N THR A 45 -1.84 21.63 5.70
CA THR A 45 -1.09 22.47 6.65
C THR A 45 -0.10 21.66 7.46
N PHE A 46 -0.34 20.35 7.62
CA PHE A 46 0.52 19.43 8.36
C PHE A 46 2.01 19.54 8.00
N PHE A 47 2.36 19.54 6.71
CA PHE A 47 3.77 19.59 6.27
C PHE A 47 4.43 20.95 6.52
N LYS A 48 3.64 22.03 6.47
CA LYS A 48 4.12 23.36 6.80
C LYS A 48 4.39 23.46 8.31
N ASP A 49 3.48 22.95 9.14
CA ASP A 49 3.66 22.92 10.58
C ASP A 49 4.86 22.06 11.01
N ILE A 50 5.13 20.96 10.28
CA ILE A 50 6.37 20.18 10.47
C ILE A 50 7.60 21.04 10.16
N LEU A 51 7.64 21.70 9.00
CA LEU A 51 8.76 22.56 8.61
C LEU A 51 9.02 23.64 9.67
N ASP A 52 7.97 24.37 10.07
CA ASP A 52 8.08 25.51 10.96
C ASP A 52 8.63 25.08 12.33
N GLN A 53 8.10 23.99 12.91
CA GLN A 53 8.62 23.45 14.17
C GLN A 53 10.03 22.85 14.02
N PHE A 54 10.34 22.24 12.88
CA PHE A 54 11.68 21.69 12.61
C PHE A 54 12.72 22.81 12.57
N ASN A 55 12.49 23.82 11.72
CA ASN A 55 13.35 25.01 11.60
C ASN A 55 13.55 25.70 12.96
N GLN A 56 12.50 25.85 13.76
CA GLN A 56 12.58 26.43 15.09
C GLN A 56 13.48 25.62 16.03
N LYS A 57 13.29 24.29 16.09
CA LYS A 57 14.04 23.40 16.99
C LYS A 57 15.50 23.20 16.56
N THR A 58 15.76 23.14 15.25
CA THR A 58 17.11 22.94 14.70
C THR A 58 17.85 24.24 14.41
N LYS A 59 17.20 25.39 14.57
CA LYS A 59 17.72 26.73 14.19
C LYS A 59 18.17 26.78 12.72
N GLN A 60 17.42 26.10 11.84
CA GLN A 60 17.64 26.10 10.40
C GLN A 60 16.60 26.99 9.70
N ASN A 61 16.87 27.33 8.44
CA ASN A 61 15.94 28.08 7.60
C ASN A 61 15.71 27.31 6.29
N LEU A 62 15.17 26.11 6.41
CA LEU A 62 14.86 25.24 5.28
C LEU A 62 13.58 25.71 4.58
N LYS A 63 13.46 25.40 3.30
CA LYS A 63 12.22 25.53 2.52
C LYS A 63 11.49 24.19 2.46
N LEU A 64 10.16 24.21 2.39
CA LEU A 64 9.34 23.01 2.19
C LEU A 64 9.25 22.70 0.69
N GLU A 65 9.55 21.47 0.33
CA GLU A 65 9.21 20.90 -0.97
C GLU A 65 8.27 19.71 -0.73
N LEU A 66 7.15 19.65 -1.45
CA LEU A 66 6.16 18.60 -1.28
C LEU A 66 5.72 18.04 -2.63
N ILE A 67 5.94 16.74 -2.82
CA ILE A 67 5.56 16.01 -4.02
C ILE A 67 4.48 15.00 -3.65
N TYR A 68 3.31 15.13 -4.26
CA TYR A 68 2.26 14.11 -4.19
C TYR A 68 2.45 13.10 -5.31
N SER A 69 2.69 11.85 -4.93
CA SER A 69 2.81 10.74 -5.87
C SER A 69 1.54 9.90 -5.91
N SER A 70 1.06 9.58 -7.11
CA SER A 70 0.01 8.59 -7.31
C SER A 70 0.55 7.14 -7.32
N GLN A 71 1.87 6.96 -7.39
CA GLN A 71 2.52 5.65 -7.43
C GLN A 71 3.71 5.56 -6.46
N ASN A 72 3.73 4.53 -5.62
CA ASN A 72 4.81 4.33 -4.67
C ASN A 72 6.18 4.04 -5.33
N ASN A 73 6.20 3.51 -6.56
CA ASN A 73 7.46 3.27 -7.29
C ASN A 73 8.18 4.60 -7.62
N ASP A 74 7.41 5.65 -7.89
CA ASP A 74 7.98 6.98 -8.12
C ASP A 74 8.60 7.52 -6.83
N SER A 75 7.93 7.33 -5.68
CA SER A 75 8.44 7.72 -4.36
C SER A 75 9.80 7.10 -4.03
N ILE A 76 9.98 5.80 -4.36
CA ILE A 76 11.26 5.09 -4.16
C ILE A 76 12.37 5.71 -5.01
N ASN A 77 12.10 5.96 -6.29
CA ASN A 77 13.11 6.51 -7.20
C ASN A 77 13.51 7.94 -6.81
N VAL A 78 12.56 8.75 -6.38
CA VAL A 78 12.79 10.13 -5.94
C VAL A 78 13.64 10.18 -4.67
N ILE A 79 13.35 9.36 -3.66
CA ILE A 79 14.15 9.34 -2.42
C ILE A 79 15.54 8.74 -2.65
N LYS A 80 15.66 7.67 -3.47
CA LYS A 80 16.97 7.07 -3.80
C LYS A 80 17.90 8.03 -4.56
N LYS A 81 17.33 8.91 -5.39
CA LYS A 81 18.08 9.95 -6.12
C LYS A 81 18.43 11.17 -5.26
N GLY A 82 17.90 11.27 -4.03
CA GLY A 82 18.05 12.45 -3.19
C GLY A 82 17.29 13.68 -3.70
N THR A 83 16.27 13.47 -4.55
CA THR A 83 15.36 14.55 -4.98
C THR A 83 14.45 14.96 -3.83
N SER A 84 13.98 14.00 -3.04
CA SER A 84 13.36 14.21 -1.73
C SER A 84 14.16 13.50 -0.65
N ASN A 85 14.07 13.98 0.58
CA ASN A 85 14.81 13.43 1.72
C ASN A 85 13.90 12.75 2.75
N ILE A 86 12.58 12.88 2.60
CA ILE A 86 11.56 12.18 3.39
C ILE A 86 10.56 11.53 2.42
N ALA A 87 10.16 10.29 2.69
CA ALA A 87 9.11 9.63 1.90
C ALA A 87 8.15 8.80 2.75
N VAL A 88 6.90 8.71 2.31
CA VAL A 88 5.94 7.69 2.79
C VAL A 88 5.97 6.51 1.83
N LEU A 89 6.29 5.32 2.33
CA LEU A 89 6.42 4.11 1.52
C LEU A 89 5.56 2.99 2.09
N THR A 90 5.05 2.11 1.22
CA THR A 90 4.50 0.83 1.67
C THR A 90 5.63 -0.10 2.09
N LEU A 91 5.35 -0.97 3.06
CA LEU A 91 6.34 -1.91 3.58
C LEU A 91 6.96 -2.83 2.50
N PRO A 92 6.20 -3.47 1.58
CA PRO A 92 6.79 -4.30 0.54
C PRO A 92 7.79 -3.55 -0.35
N ASN A 93 7.50 -2.27 -0.63
CA ASN A 93 8.33 -1.44 -1.49
C ASN A 93 9.63 -1.06 -0.79
N TYR A 94 9.57 -0.70 0.50
CA TYR A 94 10.77 -0.49 1.29
C TYR A 94 11.64 -1.75 1.33
N ILE A 95 11.05 -2.91 1.66
CA ILE A 95 11.84 -4.14 1.79
C ILE A 95 12.50 -4.53 0.46
N SER A 96 11.72 -4.70 -0.61
CA SER A 96 12.20 -5.25 -1.87
C SER A 96 13.10 -4.31 -2.69
N GLN A 97 12.89 -2.99 -2.60
CA GLN A 97 13.59 -2.02 -3.47
C GLN A 97 14.67 -1.20 -2.75
N ILE A 98 14.68 -1.21 -1.41
CA ILE A 98 15.62 -0.45 -0.58
C ILE A 98 16.43 -1.41 0.29
N HIS A 99 15.79 -2.10 1.23
CA HIS A 99 16.50 -2.93 2.22
C HIS A 99 17.24 -4.10 1.58
N GLU A 100 16.56 -4.93 0.78
CA GLU A 100 17.16 -6.10 0.12
C GLU A 100 18.18 -5.73 -0.96
N LYS A 101 18.16 -4.47 -1.41
CA LYS A 101 19.17 -3.91 -2.33
C LYS A 101 20.37 -3.31 -1.59
N GLY A 102 20.44 -3.47 -0.27
CA GLY A 102 21.57 -3.01 0.55
C GLY A 102 21.65 -1.49 0.72
N ASN A 103 20.56 -0.74 0.46
CA ASN A 103 20.57 0.70 0.69
C ASN A 103 20.23 1.04 2.14
N GLU A 104 21.26 1.07 2.98
CA GLU A 104 21.13 1.39 4.41
C GLU A 104 20.93 2.87 4.71
N ASN A 105 21.00 3.76 3.71
CA ASN A 105 20.86 5.20 3.94
C ASN A 105 19.42 5.62 4.15
N ILE A 106 18.47 4.90 3.55
CA ILE A 106 17.06 5.19 3.71
C ILE A 106 16.55 4.44 4.95
N LEU A 107 16.26 5.20 6.00
CA LEU A 107 15.94 4.69 7.33
C LEU A 107 14.45 4.91 7.64
N PRO A 108 13.69 3.86 8.00
CA PRO A 108 12.36 3.99 8.59
C PRO A 108 12.42 4.68 9.95
N ILE A 109 11.60 5.71 10.15
CA ILE A 109 11.57 6.50 11.38
C ILE A 109 10.20 6.47 12.07
N ILE A 110 9.12 6.33 11.31
CA ILE A 110 7.75 6.31 11.84
C ILE A 110 6.96 5.20 11.15
N GLN A 111 6.23 4.41 11.92
CA GLN A 111 5.20 3.48 11.47
C GLN A 111 3.87 4.22 11.49
N THR A 112 3.14 4.24 10.38
CA THR A 112 1.76 4.77 10.38
C THR A 112 0.80 3.73 10.94
N LYS A 113 -0.28 4.21 11.55
CA LYS A 113 -1.37 3.43 12.13
C LYS A 113 -2.69 3.84 11.52
N THR A 114 -3.66 2.94 11.55
CA THR A 114 -5.03 3.17 11.07
C THR A 114 -6.03 2.76 12.15
N LYS A 115 -7.28 3.24 12.06
CA LYS A 115 -8.35 2.74 12.94
C LYS A 115 -8.57 1.26 12.70
N ALA A 116 -8.62 0.48 13.77
CA ALA A 116 -8.91 -0.94 13.66
C ALA A 116 -10.34 -1.17 13.15
N PHE A 117 -10.56 -2.22 12.36
CA PHE A 117 -11.92 -2.65 12.03
C PHE A 117 -12.56 -3.38 13.22
N LYS A 118 -13.88 -3.32 13.34
CA LYS A 118 -14.63 -4.06 14.38
C LYS A 118 -14.39 -5.58 14.30
N PHE A 119 -14.02 -6.07 13.13
CA PHE A 119 -13.78 -7.48 12.83
C PHE A 119 -12.29 -7.88 12.78
N ASP A 120 -11.34 -6.93 12.85
CA ASP A 120 -9.90 -7.21 12.77
C ASP A 120 -9.07 -6.21 13.59
N TYR A 121 -8.54 -6.68 14.71
CA TYR A 121 -7.71 -5.88 15.63
C TYR A 121 -6.61 -6.70 16.34
N ASN A 122 -6.31 -7.90 15.83
CA ASN A 122 -5.21 -8.74 16.30
C ASN A 122 -4.21 -9.09 15.19
N PHE A 123 -3.02 -8.50 15.26
CA PHE A 123 -1.91 -8.74 14.32
C PHE A 123 -1.42 -10.21 14.32
N ASN A 124 -1.59 -10.93 15.43
CA ASN A 124 -1.04 -12.28 15.56
C ASN A 124 -1.94 -13.37 14.95
N ASP A 125 -3.12 -13.00 14.45
CA ASP A 125 -3.97 -13.94 13.73
C ASP A 125 -3.40 -14.16 12.32
N GLN A 126 -2.91 -15.38 12.09
CA GLN A 126 -2.21 -15.81 10.89
C GLN A 126 -2.84 -17.08 10.33
N TYR A 127 -2.52 -17.39 9.07
CA TYR A 127 -2.94 -18.60 8.39
C TYR A 127 -2.51 -19.85 9.16
N SER A 128 -3.39 -20.84 9.23
CA SER A 128 -3.13 -22.11 9.89
C SER A 128 -3.45 -23.31 8.99
N ASN A 129 -4.65 -23.39 8.43
CA ASN A 129 -5.12 -24.53 7.64
C ASN A 129 -6.10 -24.16 6.52
N GLY A 130 -6.63 -22.93 6.51
CA GLY A 130 -7.62 -22.45 5.53
C GLY A 130 -9.04 -23.01 5.68
N GLN A 131 -9.31 -23.83 6.69
CA GLN A 131 -10.62 -24.42 6.99
C GLN A 131 -11.50 -23.44 7.78
N GLU A 132 -12.77 -23.74 7.99
CA GLU A 132 -13.71 -22.86 8.74
C GLU A 132 -13.23 -22.42 10.13
N ASN A 133 -12.38 -23.20 10.79
CA ASN A 133 -11.78 -22.84 12.08
C ASN A 133 -10.50 -22.00 11.97
N ASP A 134 -10.00 -21.75 10.77
CA ASP A 134 -8.87 -20.85 10.52
C ASP A 134 -9.23 -19.43 10.94
N LYS A 135 -8.33 -18.77 11.68
CA LYS A 135 -8.55 -17.41 12.16
C LYS A 135 -8.83 -16.42 11.02
N LEU A 136 -8.20 -16.61 9.85
CA LEU A 136 -8.40 -15.75 8.69
C LEU A 136 -9.78 -15.97 8.04
N ARG A 137 -10.31 -17.19 8.08
CA ARG A 137 -11.70 -17.51 7.68
C ARG A 137 -12.69 -16.89 8.66
N GLN A 138 -12.43 -16.99 9.96
CA GLN A 138 -13.29 -16.42 11.00
C GLN A 138 -13.36 -14.89 10.93
N ILE A 139 -12.22 -14.23 10.69
CA ILE A 139 -12.16 -12.77 10.51
C ILE A 139 -12.97 -12.34 9.27
N ALA A 140 -12.81 -13.05 8.13
CA ALA A 140 -13.59 -12.78 6.92
C ALA A 140 -15.10 -12.98 7.14
N LYS A 141 -15.49 -14.02 7.88
CA LYS A 141 -16.90 -14.28 8.25
C LYS A 141 -17.49 -13.15 9.09
N LYS A 142 -16.77 -12.66 10.11
CA LYS A 142 -17.23 -11.51 10.92
C LYS A 142 -17.42 -10.25 10.09
N ALA A 143 -16.54 -10.02 9.11
CA ALA A 143 -16.71 -8.92 8.16
C ALA A 143 -17.93 -9.13 7.25
N GLN A 144 -18.15 -10.35 6.76
CA GLN A 144 -19.31 -10.71 5.94
C GLN A 144 -20.62 -10.44 6.69
N GLU A 145 -20.73 -10.89 7.95
CA GLU A 145 -21.92 -10.68 8.80
C GLU A 145 -22.28 -9.20 8.97
N LEU A 146 -21.27 -8.30 8.98
CA LEU A 146 -21.48 -6.86 9.03
C LEU A 146 -21.82 -6.26 7.66
N PHE A 147 -21.16 -6.76 6.61
CA PHE A 147 -21.34 -6.30 5.23
C PHE A 147 -22.73 -6.65 4.68
N GLU A 148 -23.25 -7.84 4.99
CA GLU A 148 -24.47 -8.38 4.38
C GLU A 148 -25.76 -8.02 5.10
N LYS A 149 -25.70 -7.29 6.23
CA LYS A 149 -26.90 -6.85 6.98
C LYS A 149 -27.89 -6.13 6.09
N VAL A 150 -27.36 -5.26 5.24
CA VAL A 150 -28.08 -4.52 4.20
C VAL A 150 -27.21 -4.59 2.94
N PRO A 151 -27.77 -4.84 1.75
CA PRO A 151 -26.98 -4.78 0.50
C PRO A 151 -26.21 -3.45 0.37
N HIS A 152 -24.95 -3.50 -0.06
CA HIS A 152 -24.07 -2.31 -0.11
C HIS A 152 -24.69 -1.11 -0.83
N ALA A 153 -25.32 -1.32 -1.99
CA ALA A 153 -26.02 -0.27 -2.74
C ALA A 153 -27.17 0.41 -1.98
N LEU A 154 -27.66 -0.17 -0.89
CA LEU A 154 -28.75 0.35 -0.05
C LEU A 154 -28.26 0.94 1.27
N TRP A 155 -26.95 1.01 1.52
CA TRP A 155 -26.43 1.65 2.72
C TRP A 155 -26.74 3.14 2.71
N ASN A 156 -27.34 3.60 3.81
CA ASN A 156 -27.58 5.00 4.09
C ASN A 156 -26.40 5.62 4.83
N ASP A 157 -25.91 6.76 4.36
CA ASP A 157 -24.82 7.53 4.96
C ASP A 157 -25.06 7.85 6.45
N ALA A 158 -26.29 8.13 6.88
CA ALA A 158 -26.59 8.41 8.28
C ALA A 158 -26.48 7.16 9.18
N GLU A 159 -27.00 6.02 8.72
CA GLU A 159 -26.98 4.75 9.47
C GLU A 159 -25.57 4.16 9.56
N TYR A 160 -24.84 4.19 8.43
CA TYR A 160 -23.49 3.66 8.32
C TYR A 160 -22.41 4.69 8.66
N GLN A 161 -22.81 5.91 9.04
CA GLN A 161 -21.93 6.98 9.51
C GLN A 161 -20.85 7.34 8.47
N TRP A 162 -21.27 7.66 7.24
CA TRP A 162 -20.37 8.17 6.21
C TRP A 162 -19.86 9.56 6.59
N ASP A 163 -18.55 9.71 6.74
CA ASP A 163 -17.91 10.98 7.12
C ASP A 163 -17.38 11.78 5.91
N GLY A 164 -17.64 11.31 4.69
CA GLY A 164 -17.06 11.85 3.45
C GLY A 164 -15.93 10.99 2.88
N GLU A 165 -15.32 10.12 3.68
CA GLU A 165 -14.18 9.28 3.31
C GLU A 165 -14.44 7.79 3.60
N LYS A 166 -15.14 7.48 4.69
CA LYS A 166 -15.43 6.13 5.17
C LYS A 166 -16.72 6.05 5.98
N TYR A 167 -17.23 4.83 6.08
CA TYR A 167 -18.34 4.43 6.95
C TYR A 167 -17.78 4.06 8.33
N GLU A 168 -17.85 4.98 9.29
CA GLU A 168 -17.37 4.77 10.67
C GLU A 168 -18.05 3.57 11.37
N PHE A 169 -19.21 3.12 10.86
CA PHE A 169 -19.88 1.91 11.32
C PHE A 169 -18.98 0.67 11.39
N PHE A 170 -17.98 0.54 10.51
CA PHE A 170 -17.10 -0.64 10.47
C PHE A 170 -15.85 -0.52 11.35
N TYR A 171 -15.58 0.66 11.90
CA TYR A 171 -14.35 0.95 12.63
C TYR A 171 -14.55 0.91 14.14
N GLN A 172 -13.49 0.57 14.85
CA GLN A 172 -13.40 0.77 16.29
C GLN A 172 -13.27 2.27 16.61
N PRO A 173 -13.54 2.70 17.87
CA PRO A 173 -13.32 4.08 18.28
C PRO A 173 -11.89 4.57 18.05
N ASP A 174 -11.69 5.89 17.95
CA ASP A 174 -10.44 6.55 17.56
C ASP A 174 -9.19 6.13 18.37
N ASN A 175 -9.37 5.69 19.62
CA ASN A 175 -8.29 5.24 20.48
C ASN A 175 -7.83 3.78 20.22
N LYS A 176 -8.49 3.06 19.30
CA LYS A 176 -8.14 1.70 18.89
C LYS A 176 -7.47 1.71 17.53
N LEU A 177 -6.17 1.99 17.56
CA LEU A 177 -5.32 2.03 16.38
C LEU A 177 -4.53 0.72 16.23
N VAL A 178 -4.35 0.31 14.98
CA VAL A 178 -3.48 -0.81 14.58
C VAL A 178 -2.48 -0.34 13.54
N ASP A 179 -1.34 -1.02 13.46
CA ASP A 179 -0.26 -0.68 12.54
C ASP A 179 -0.17 -1.65 11.35
N TYR A 180 -1.27 -2.32 11.03
CA TYR A 180 -1.32 -3.36 9.99
C TYR A 180 -2.62 -3.33 9.21
N TYR A 181 -2.61 -4.03 8.07
CA TYR A 181 -3.77 -4.29 7.24
C TYR A 181 -3.66 -5.69 6.60
N ARG A 182 -4.73 -6.12 5.93
CA ARG A 182 -4.80 -7.42 5.24
C ARG A 182 -5.36 -7.25 3.82
N GLY A 183 -5.12 -8.25 2.98
CA GLY A 183 -5.94 -8.50 1.80
C GLY A 183 -7.15 -9.38 2.14
N ILE A 184 -8.10 -9.43 1.22
CA ILE A 184 -9.24 -10.36 1.24
C ILE A 184 -9.27 -11.15 -0.07
N ILE A 185 -9.77 -12.39 0.01
CA ILE A 185 -10.27 -13.13 -1.15
C ILE A 185 -11.79 -13.12 -1.06
N MET A 186 -12.43 -12.45 -2.00
CA MET A 186 -13.88 -12.48 -2.18
C MET A 186 -14.24 -13.49 -3.25
N ILE A 187 -15.38 -14.15 -3.09
CA ILE A 187 -15.97 -15.00 -4.12
C ILE A 187 -17.35 -14.49 -4.50
N GLN A 188 -17.72 -14.59 -5.76
CA GLN A 188 -19.05 -14.24 -6.24
C GLN A 188 -19.64 -15.33 -7.12
N GLY A 189 -20.97 -15.41 -7.15
CA GLY A 189 -21.71 -16.35 -7.99
C GLY A 189 -23.01 -16.75 -7.33
N ASN A 190 -23.74 -17.68 -7.94
CA ASN A 190 -24.87 -18.34 -7.29
C ASN A 190 -24.40 -19.31 -6.20
N LYS A 191 -25.33 -19.87 -5.41
CA LYS A 191 -25.00 -20.78 -4.30
C LYS A 191 -24.13 -21.96 -4.76
N LYS A 192 -24.49 -22.60 -5.89
CA LYS A 192 -23.74 -23.73 -6.44
C LYS A 192 -22.30 -23.36 -6.76
N GLN A 193 -22.08 -22.25 -7.48
CA GLN A 193 -20.75 -21.77 -7.83
C GLN A 193 -19.91 -21.47 -6.60
N ARG A 194 -20.46 -20.77 -5.60
CA ARG A 194 -19.73 -20.46 -4.36
C ARG A 194 -19.38 -21.72 -3.57
N ASP A 195 -20.28 -22.71 -3.53
CA ASP A 195 -20.01 -23.99 -2.88
C ASP A 195 -18.93 -24.79 -3.61
N GLU A 196 -18.89 -24.76 -4.96
CA GLU A 196 -17.83 -25.41 -5.74
C GLU A 196 -16.46 -24.73 -5.55
N ILE A 197 -16.43 -23.39 -5.45
CA ILE A 197 -15.21 -22.63 -5.13
C ILE A 197 -14.70 -23.00 -3.73
N LYS A 198 -15.59 -23.00 -2.73
CA LYS A 198 -15.25 -23.42 -1.36
C LYS A 198 -14.76 -24.86 -1.30
N LYS A 199 -15.41 -25.77 -2.03
CA LYS A 199 -14.95 -27.15 -2.15
C LYS A 199 -13.54 -27.25 -2.74
N ALA A 200 -13.26 -26.51 -3.82
CA ALA A 200 -11.92 -26.48 -4.42
C ALA A 200 -10.86 -25.93 -3.44
N TRP A 201 -11.21 -24.91 -2.67
CA TRP A 201 -10.38 -24.39 -1.59
C TRP A 201 -10.14 -25.46 -0.49
N ASP A 202 -11.20 -25.98 0.12
CA ASP A 202 -11.11 -26.92 1.24
C ASP A 202 -10.36 -28.22 0.84
N GLN A 203 -10.49 -28.66 -0.42
CA GLN A 203 -9.78 -29.81 -0.99
C GLN A 203 -8.37 -29.50 -1.49
N LYS A 204 -7.93 -28.24 -1.40
CA LYS A 204 -6.65 -27.73 -1.91
C LYS A 204 -6.46 -28.04 -3.40
N ASP A 205 -7.53 -27.98 -4.18
CA ASP A 205 -7.49 -28.18 -5.62
C ASP A 205 -7.25 -26.85 -6.34
N TRP A 206 -5.97 -26.54 -6.58
CA TRP A 206 -5.56 -25.30 -7.24
C TRP A 206 -6.18 -25.15 -8.63
N ASN A 207 -6.15 -26.21 -9.44
CA ASN A 207 -6.67 -26.18 -10.79
C ASN A 207 -8.17 -25.93 -10.84
N ALA A 208 -8.94 -26.62 -9.99
CA ALA A 208 -10.38 -26.36 -9.88
C ALA A 208 -10.64 -24.92 -9.40
N PHE A 209 -9.91 -24.46 -8.38
CA PHE A 209 -10.09 -23.11 -7.82
C PHE A 209 -9.77 -22.02 -8.85
N ARG A 210 -8.62 -22.09 -9.53
CA ARG A 210 -8.21 -21.14 -10.57
C ARG A 210 -9.22 -21.04 -11.72
N ASN A 211 -9.84 -22.15 -12.09
CA ASN A 211 -10.72 -22.20 -13.26
C ASN A 211 -12.01 -21.39 -13.11
N PHE A 212 -12.34 -20.94 -11.89
CA PHE A 212 -13.39 -19.97 -11.61
C PHE A 212 -13.02 -18.52 -11.96
N GLY A 213 -11.79 -18.26 -12.39
CA GLY A 213 -11.34 -16.95 -12.82
C GLY A 213 -10.96 -16.05 -11.63
N ILE A 214 -9.75 -15.49 -11.69
CA ILE A 214 -9.16 -14.66 -10.65
C ILE A 214 -8.96 -13.21 -11.15
N LEU A 215 -9.58 -12.27 -10.46
CA LEU A 215 -9.37 -10.84 -10.63
C LEU A 215 -8.41 -10.33 -9.55
N SER A 216 -7.23 -9.85 -9.97
CA SER A 216 -6.18 -9.37 -9.05
C SER A 216 -5.81 -7.91 -9.29
N GLY A 217 -5.01 -7.35 -8.38
CA GLY A 217 -4.31 -6.09 -8.61
C GLY A 217 -2.94 -6.24 -9.25
N LYS A 218 -2.26 -5.11 -9.38
CA LYS A 218 -0.88 -5.05 -9.84
C LYS A 218 0.03 -5.90 -8.95
N THR A 219 1.08 -6.45 -9.54
CA THR A 219 2.04 -7.37 -8.89
C THR A 219 2.73 -6.77 -7.66
N GLY A 220 2.92 -5.45 -7.61
CA GLY A 220 3.50 -4.74 -6.47
C GLY A 220 2.51 -4.41 -5.35
N SER A 221 1.22 -4.76 -5.47
CA SER A 221 0.22 -4.47 -4.45
C SER A 221 0.25 -5.51 -3.34
N ALA A 222 0.43 -5.08 -2.09
CA ALA A 222 0.50 -6.01 -0.96
C ALA A 222 -0.80 -6.81 -0.80
N SER A 223 -1.90 -6.09 -0.59
CA SER A 223 -3.24 -6.61 -0.28
C SER A 223 -4.03 -7.07 -1.49
N LYS A 224 -3.53 -6.92 -2.72
CA LYS A 224 -4.26 -7.28 -3.93
C LYS A 224 -3.50 -8.25 -4.83
N TYR A 225 -2.32 -8.69 -4.38
CA TYR A 225 -1.47 -9.62 -5.09
C TYR A 225 -0.52 -10.37 -4.16
N ILE A 226 0.38 -9.67 -3.46
CA ILE A 226 1.51 -10.30 -2.75
C ILE A 226 1.01 -11.19 -1.61
N LEU A 227 0.12 -10.68 -0.75
CA LEU A 227 -0.39 -11.42 0.40
C LEU A 227 -1.25 -12.62 -0.03
N GLN A 228 -2.03 -12.47 -1.10
CA GLN A 228 -2.77 -13.59 -1.68
C GLN A 228 -1.81 -14.63 -2.26
N GLN A 229 -0.74 -14.23 -2.93
CA GLN A 229 0.23 -15.17 -3.47
C GLN A 229 0.85 -16.02 -2.35
N GLU A 230 1.25 -15.40 -1.24
CA GLU A 230 1.82 -16.14 -0.12
C GLU A 230 0.80 -17.05 0.56
N LEU A 231 -0.43 -16.57 0.77
CA LEU A 231 -1.51 -17.41 1.27
C LEU A 231 -1.75 -18.63 0.37
N PHE A 232 -1.74 -18.46 -0.95
CA PHE A 232 -1.98 -19.55 -1.90
C PHE A 232 -0.82 -20.55 -1.90
N LYS A 233 0.43 -20.10 -1.76
CA LYS A 233 1.58 -21.01 -1.61
C LYS A 233 1.47 -21.87 -0.35
N LYS A 234 1.01 -21.27 0.76
CA LYS A 234 0.78 -21.99 2.03
C LYS A 234 -0.38 -22.99 1.91
N HIS A 235 -1.48 -22.59 1.26
CA HIS A 235 -2.70 -23.37 1.21
C HIS A 235 -2.72 -24.44 0.12
N PHE A 236 -2.45 -24.08 -1.14
CA PHE A 236 -2.45 -24.97 -2.29
C PHE A 236 -1.09 -25.65 -2.44
N ASN A 237 -0.75 -26.49 -1.47
CA ASN A 237 0.55 -27.15 -1.36
C ASN A 237 0.51 -28.67 -1.63
N LYS A 238 -0.60 -29.18 -2.16
CA LYS A 238 -0.80 -30.59 -2.48
C LYS A 238 0.18 -31.04 -3.57
N GLU A 239 0.86 -32.16 -3.35
CA GLU A 239 1.77 -32.75 -4.33
C GLU A 239 1.05 -33.00 -5.67
N GLY A 240 1.73 -32.70 -6.78
CA GLY A 240 1.14 -32.78 -8.13
C GLY A 240 0.14 -31.66 -8.49
N ASN A 241 -0.30 -30.82 -7.53
CA ASN A 241 -1.22 -29.71 -7.76
C ASN A 241 -0.82 -28.44 -6.98
N LYS A 242 0.49 -28.27 -6.75
CA LYS A 242 1.02 -27.18 -5.93
C LYS A 242 0.99 -25.86 -6.69
N PHE A 243 0.47 -24.83 -6.05
CA PHE A 243 0.62 -23.45 -6.50
C PHE A 243 2.05 -22.96 -6.28
N ILE A 244 2.64 -22.32 -7.30
CA ILE A 244 4.01 -21.77 -7.24
C ILE A 244 3.97 -20.24 -7.17
N SER A 245 3.39 -19.60 -8.17
CA SER A 245 3.19 -18.16 -8.20
C SER A 245 2.13 -17.81 -9.24
N PHE A 246 1.47 -16.66 -9.07
CA PHE A 246 0.52 -16.18 -10.08
C PHE A 246 1.24 -15.83 -11.39
N ALA A 247 2.48 -15.34 -11.33
CA ALA A 247 3.27 -15.02 -12.51
C ALA A 247 3.52 -16.25 -13.40
N ILE A 248 3.90 -17.38 -12.81
CA ILE A 248 4.14 -18.63 -13.55
C ILE A 248 2.82 -19.23 -14.05
N ASP A 249 1.79 -19.24 -13.21
CA ASP A 249 0.51 -19.86 -13.58
C ASP A 249 -0.18 -19.10 -14.72
N ARG A 250 -0.19 -17.76 -14.66
CA ARG A 250 -0.79 -16.89 -15.68
C ARG A 250 -0.15 -17.03 -17.06
N ILE A 251 1.13 -17.43 -17.16
CA ILE A 251 1.77 -17.71 -18.46
C ILE A 251 1.08 -18.90 -19.14
N LYS A 252 0.67 -19.91 -18.36
CA LYS A 252 0.03 -21.13 -18.87
C LYS A 252 -1.48 -21.00 -19.02
N ASN A 253 -2.09 -20.08 -18.28
CA ASN A 253 -3.53 -19.96 -18.15
C ASN A 253 -4.02 -18.49 -18.23
N PRO A 254 -3.59 -17.69 -19.22
CA PRO A 254 -3.80 -16.25 -19.22
C PRO A 254 -5.28 -15.85 -19.16
N GLU A 255 -6.17 -16.64 -19.75
CA GLU A 255 -7.62 -16.42 -19.80
C GLU A 255 -8.33 -16.59 -18.45
N LYS A 256 -7.67 -17.19 -17.45
CA LYS A 256 -8.21 -17.31 -16.08
C LYS A 256 -7.89 -16.11 -15.20
N TYR A 257 -7.16 -15.13 -15.70
CA TYR A 257 -6.71 -13.98 -14.92
C TYR A 257 -7.12 -12.67 -15.58
N SER A 258 -7.52 -11.73 -14.73
CA SER A 258 -7.57 -10.31 -15.11
C SER A 258 -6.86 -9.48 -14.05
N THR A 259 -6.20 -8.41 -14.50
CA THR A 259 -5.48 -7.48 -13.64
C THR A 259 -6.00 -6.07 -13.90
N THR A 260 -6.71 -5.51 -12.93
CA THR A 260 -7.26 -4.15 -13.02
C THR A 260 -7.37 -3.53 -11.65
N ASP A 261 -7.06 -2.23 -11.55
CA ASP A 261 -7.05 -1.53 -10.28
C ASP A 261 -8.41 -1.02 -9.80
N ASN A 262 -9.32 -0.72 -10.73
CA ASN A 262 -10.58 -0.10 -10.36
C ASN A 262 -11.76 -1.07 -10.41
N ALA A 263 -11.70 -2.10 -11.27
CA ALA A 263 -12.86 -2.97 -11.50
C ALA A 263 -13.12 -4.00 -10.40
N ARG A 264 -12.22 -4.17 -9.41
CA ARG A 264 -12.44 -5.13 -8.30
C ARG A 264 -13.69 -4.82 -7.48
N ARG A 265 -14.01 -3.53 -7.35
CA ARG A 265 -15.22 -3.05 -6.66
C ARG A 265 -16.48 -3.28 -7.50
N ASP A 266 -16.33 -3.55 -8.79
CA ASP A 266 -17.40 -3.94 -9.71
C ASP A 266 -17.62 -5.47 -9.72
N ILE A 267 -17.07 -6.21 -8.76
CA ILE A 267 -17.23 -7.67 -8.63
C ILE A 267 -18.66 -8.14 -8.94
N GLY A 268 -18.79 -9.03 -9.92
CA GLY A 268 -20.09 -9.54 -10.38
C GLY A 268 -20.84 -8.61 -11.34
N ARG A 269 -20.17 -7.60 -11.91
CA ARG A 269 -20.73 -6.65 -12.90
C ARG A 269 -19.81 -6.45 -14.10
N GLY A 270 -20.39 -6.09 -15.24
CA GLY A 270 -19.69 -5.68 -16.44
C GLY A 270 -18.63 -6.69 -16.89
N GLU A 271 -17.43 -6.19 -17.14
CA GLU A 271 -16.28 -7.00 -17.58
C GLU A 271 -15.77 -7.98 -16.49
N THR A 272 -16.17 -7.79 -15.23
CA THR A 272 -15.69 -8.62 -14.11
C THR A 272 -16.59 -9.79 -13.77
N LYS A 273 -17.79 -9.87 -14.38
CA LYS A 273 -18.81 -10.89 -14.05
C LYS A 273 -18.33 -12.34 -14.22
N ASN A 274 -17.34 -12.56 -15.09
CA ASN A 274 -16.76 -13.87 -15.40
C ASN A 274 -15.60 -14.26 -14.46
N TYR A 275 -15.21 -13.40 -13.52
CA TYR A 275 -14.19 -13.69 -12.52
C TYR A 275 -14.91 -13.89 -11.18
N ASN A 276 -14.99 -15.15 -10.75
CA ASN A 276 -15.71 -15.51 -9.53
C ASN A 276 -14.84 -15.38 -8.28
N ILE A 277 -13.53 -15.12 -8.41
CA ILE A 277 -12.61 -14.89 -7.30
C ILE A 277 -11.96 -13.52 -7.48
N VAL A 278 -11.98 -12.68 -6.44
CA VAL A 278 -11.46 -11.31 -6.48
C VAL A 278 -10.58 -11.01 -5.28
N PHE A 279 -9.42 -10.40 -5.53
CA PHE A 279 -8.51 -9.94 -4.48
C PHE A 279 -8.66 -8.44 -4.26
N ASP A 280 -8.82 -8.00 -3.03
CA ASP A 280 -8.87 -6.57 -2.70
C ASP A 280 -8.30 -6.29 -1.30
N ASP A 281 -8.22 -5.01 -0.93
CA ASP A 281 -7.96 -4.61 0.45
C ASP A 281 -9.07 -5.13 1.38
N PHE A 282 -8.71 -5.70 2.52
CA PHE A 282 -9.73 -6.13 3.47
C PHE A 282 -10.44 -4.94 4.10
N GLY A 283 -11.78 -4.90 4.00
CA GLY A 283 -12.58 -3.76 4.42
C GLY A 283 -12.74 -2.67 3.35
N SER A 284 -12.38 -2.92 2.08
CA SER A 284 -12.49 -1.90 1.01
C SER A 284 -13.90 -1.34 0.80
N PHE A 285 -14.93 -2.11 1.14
CA PHE A 285 -16.32 -1.65 1.17
C PHE A 285 -16.57 -0.52 2.19
N ALA A 286 -15.78 -0.46 3.26
CA ALA A 286 -15.96 0.52 4.35
C ALA A 286 -15.52 1.93 3.96
N TYR A 287 -14.60 2.09 3.00
CA TYR A 287 -14.17 3.39 2.47
C TYR A 287 -14.58 3.57 1.00
N THR A 288 -15.64 2.89 0.60
CA THR A 288 -16.23 2.99 -0.74
C THR A 288 -17.70 3.35 -0.61
N ASN A 289 -18.04 4.60 -0.90
CA ASN A 289 -19.42 5.07 -0.81
C ASN A 289 -20.39 4.24 -1.69
N SER A 290 -21.53 3.88 -1.13
CA SER A 290 -22.60 3.05 -1.71
C SER A 290 -23.26 3.67 -2.94
N SER A 291 -23.33 4.99 -3.04
CA SER A 291 -23.95 5.71 -4.17
C SER A 291 -23.33 5.38 -5.53
N LYS A 292 -22.12 4.81 -5.54
CA LYS A 292 -21.43 4.36 -6.76
C LYS A 292 -21.91 3.00 -7.26
N GLY A 293 -22.73 2.29 -6.50
CA GLY A 293 -23.25 0.95 -6.83
C GLY A 293 -22.19 -0.16 -6.82
N TYR A 294 -21.04 0.07 -6.19
CA TYR A 294 -20.02 -0.97 -6.04
C TYR A 294 -20.51 -2.13 -5.17
N PHE A 295 -19.79 -3.26 -5.21
CA PHE A 295 -20.08 -4.46 -4.43
C PHE A 295 -21.54 -4.96 -4.56
N SER A 296 -22.14 -4.75 -5.75
CA SER A 296 -23.55 -5.02 -6.02
C SER A 296 -23.69 -5.76 -7.36
N PRO A 297 -23.63 -7.10 -7.37
CA PRO A 297 -23.70 -7.89 -8.60
C PRO A 297 -24.95 -7.60 -9.44
N GLU A 298 -24.87 -7.71 -10.77
CA GLU A 298 -25.98 -7.36 -11.70
C GLU A 298 -27.29 -8.10 -11.40
N ASN A 299 -27.20 -9.33 -10.90
CA ASN A 299 -28.34 -10.16 -10.49
C ASN A 299 -28.40 -10.35 -8.96
N ALA A 300 -28.14 -9.28 -8.18
CA ALA A 300 -28.21 -9.35 -6.71
C ALA A 300 -29.60 -9.77 -6.19
N ASN A 301 -30.67 -9.49 -6.94
CA ASN A 301 -32.05 -9.94 -6.64
C ASN A 301 -32.35 -11.37 -7.16
N GLY A 302 -31.39 -12.04 -7.81
CA GLY A 302 -31.58 -13.29 -8.54
C GLY A 302 -30.46 -14.32 -8.34
N ASP A 303 -30.12 -14.60 -7.08
CA ASP A 303 -29.21 -15.66 -6.58
C ASP A 303 -27.70 -15.37 -6.53
N VAL A 304 -27.20 -14.31 -7.19
CA VAL A 304 -25.77 -13.98 -7.16
C VAL A 304 -25.43 -13.17 -5.90
N LYS A 305 -24.44 -13.64 -5.14
CA LYS A 305 -23.95 -12.96 -3.92
C LYS A 305 -22.44 -12.87 -3.91
N ILE A 306 -21.93 -11.87 -3.19
CA ILE A 306 -20.52 -11.78 -2.79
C ILE A 306 -20.39 -12.42 -1.41
N GLU A 307 -19.36 -13.24 -1.25
CA GLU A 307 -19.02 -13.91 0.01
C GLU A 307 -17.53 -13.73 0.27
N PHE A 308 -17.15 -13.30 1.48
CA PHE A 308 -15.76 -13.16 1.87
C PHE A 308 -15.20 -14.53 2.26
N LEU A 309 -14.42 -15.14 1.35
CA LEU A 309 -13.87 -16.47 1.55
C LEU A 309 -12.89 -16.46 2.71
N THR A 310 -11.81 -15.69 2.65
CA THR A 310 -10.80 -15.60 3.72
C THR A 310 -10.00 -14.31 3.62
N ALA A 311 -9.51 -13.81 4.76
CA ALA A 311 -8.49 -12.77 4.81
C ALA A 311 -7.10 -13.36 4.54
N THR A 312 -6.09 -12.49 4.39
CA THR A 312 -4.67 -12.88 4.33
C THR A 312 -3.97 -12.71 5.67
N ASP A 313 -2.73 -13.19 5.77
CA ASP A 313 -1.81 -12.77 6.82
C ASP A 313 -1.68 -11.22 6.86
N PRO A 314 -1.42 -10.63 8.03
CA PRO A 314 -1.34 -9.19 8.19
C PRO A 314 0.04 -8.68 7.77
N ILE A 315 0.06 -7.49 7.19
CA ILE A 315 1.29 -6.76 6.89
C ILE A 315 1.23 -5.37 7.54
N LYS A 316 2.38 -4.86 8.01
CA LYS A 316 2.42 -3.51 8.58
C LYS A 316 2.01 -2.46 7.56
N TYR A 317 1.38 -1.40 8.05
CA TYR A 317 0.95 -0.24 7.26
C TYR A 317 2.16 0.55 6.76
N ASN A 318 1.92 1.68 6.10
CA ASN A 318 2.99 2.49 5.53
C ASN A 318 4.00 2.95 6.59
N ILE A 319 5.20 3.24 6.13
CA ILE A 319 6.29 3.77 6.95
C ILE A 319 6.74 5.12 6.38
N ILE A 320 7.13 6.03 7.26
CA ILE A 320 7.86 7.24 6.90
C ILE A 320 9.34 6.91 7.00
N VAL A 321 10.06 7.18 5.91
CA VAL A 321 11.51 6.97 5.80
C VAL A 321 12.21 8.30 5.55
N VAL A 322 13.48 8.37 5.95
CA VAL A 322 14.36 9.52 5.71
C VAL A 322 15.67 9.09 5.07
N ASP A 323 16.33 9.99 4.35
CA ASP A 323 17.73 9.81 3.97
C ASP A 323 18.66 10.23 5.12
N LYS A 324 19.27 9.25 5.80
CA LYS A 324 20.19 9.47 6.92
C LYS A 324 21.50 10.18 6.54
N LYS A 325 21.77 10.36 5.23
CA LYS A 325 22.89 11.21 4.78
C LYS A 325 22.59 12.70 4.95
N ILE A 326 21.32 13.07 5.02
CA ILE A 326 20.86 14.46 5.09
C ILE A 326 20.56 14.87 6.54
N PHE A 327 20.11 13.93 7.36
CA PHE A 327 19.73 14.17 8.75
C PHE A 327 20.67 13.48 9.73
N SER A 328 21.12 14.22 10.73
CA SER A 328 21.73 13.69 11.94
C SER A 328 20.72 12.90 12.77
N ALA A 329 21.21 12.06 13.70
CA ALA A 329 20.34 11.31 14.61
C ALA A 329 19.43 12.22 15.46
N GLU A 330 19.93 13.39 15.86
CA GLU A 330 19.15 14.38 16.63
C GLU A 330 18.06 15.03 15.76
N GLU A 331 18.36 15.39 14.50
CA GLU A 331 17.35 15.91 13.56
C GLU A 331 16.26 14.86 13.30
N ILE A 332 16.62 13.58 13.17
CA ILE A 332 15.65 12.49 13.00
C ILE A 332 14.72 12.40 14.23
N LYS A 333 15.28 12.46 15.44
CA LYS A 333 14.51 12.42 16.69
C LYS A 333 13.55 13.61 16.78
N ILE A 334 14.04 14.82 16.47
CA ILE A 334 13.21 16.03 16.42
C ILE A 334 12.06 15.86 15.43
N LEU A 335 12.33 15.34 14.23
CA LEU A 335 11.30 15.11 13.21
C LEU A 335 10.25 14.10 13.69
N GLN A 336 10.67 13.00 14.33
CA GLN A 336 9.77 12.00 14.92
C GLN A 336 8.86 12.64 15.98
N GLU A 337 9.42 13.41 16.91
CA GLU A 337 8.67 14.11 17.96
C GLU A 337 7.65 15.10 17.40
N ILE A 338 8.03 15.86 16.37
CA ILE A 338 7.14 16.84 15.73
C ILE A 338 5.94 16.14 15.08
N ILE A 339 6.17 15.06 14.33
CA ILE A 339 5.11 14.30 13.65
C ILE A 339 4.11 13.75 14.68
N ILE A 340 4.62 13.13 15.76
CA ILE A 340 3.77 12.57 16.82
C ILE A 340 2.97 13.67 17.50
N LYS A 341 3.62 14.77 17.90
CA LYS A 341 2.97 15.90 18.57
C LYS A 341 1.86 16.52 17.71
N LEU A 342 2.12 16.77 16.43
CA LEU A 342 1.12 17.36 15.53
C LEU A 342 -0.09 16.45 15.34
N TRP A 343 0.13 15.15 15.27
CA TRP A 343 -0.97 14.18 15.26
C TRP A 343 -1.77 14.19 16.57
N GLU A 344 -1.11 14.13 17.72
CA GLU A 344 -1.76 14.16 19.04
C GLU A 344 -2.56 15.45 19.27
N GLU A 345 -2.08 16.58 18.74
CA GLU A 345 -2.77 17.88 18.73
C GLU A 345 -3.90 17.98 17.68
N LYS A 346 -4.19 16.90 16.93
CA LYS A 346 -5.19 16.86 15.83
C LYS A 346 -4.93 17.86 14.71
N LYS A 347 -3.66 18.16 14.43
CA LYS A 347 -3.20 19.05 13.34
C LYS A 347 -2.75 18.29 12.09
N ASP A 348 -2.91 16.97 12.07
CA ASP A 348 -2.65 16.16 10.89
C ASP A 348 -3.86 16.11 9.96
N ASP A 349 -3.92 17.06 9.04
CA ASP A 349 -4.93 17.13 7.97
C ASP A 349 -4.56 16.28 6.73
N TYR A 350 -3.37 15.65 6.72
CA TYR A 350 -2.91 14.80 5.63
C TYR A 350 -3.24 13.33 5.90
N GLY A 351 -2.85 12.82 7.07
CA GLY A 351 -2.90 11.40 7.39
C GLY A 351 -4.29 10.81 7.30
N ALA A 352 -5.29 11.49 7.87
CA ALA A 352 -6.68 11.04 7.87
C ALA A 352 -7.21 10.74 6.46
N SER A 353 -6.86 11.59 5.48
CA SER A 353 -7.28 11.47 4.07
C SER A 353 -6.73 10.24 3.33
N LEU A 354 -5.83 9.50 3.98
CA LEU A 354 -5.21 8.26 3.49
C LEU A 354 -5.39 7.09 4.46
N GLY A 355 -6.15 7.29 5.54
CA GLY A 355 -6.32 6.30 6.60
C GLY A 355 -5.11 6.18 7.55
N PHE A 356 -4.18 7.14 7.56
CA PHE A 356 -3.19 7.28 8.64
C PHE A 356 -3.84 8.03 9.80
N ASN A 357 -4.32 7.28 10.80
CA ASN A 357 -5.00 7.81 11.97
C ASN A 357 -4.12 7.85 13.22
N GLY A 358 -2.85 7.46 13.08
CA GLY A 358 -1.82 7.72 14.08
C GLY A 358 -0.45 7.25 13.65
N TYR A 359 0.51 7.41 14.56
CA TYR A 359 1.92 7.23 14.29
C TYR A 359 2.62 6.57 15.48
N GLU A 360 3.66 5.79 15.21
CA GLU A 360 4.54 5.22 16.22
C GLU A 360 6.00 5.35 15.79
N ILE A 361 6.84 5.72 16.75
CA ILE A 361 8.28 5.82 16.54
C ILE A 361 8.88 4.43 16.31
N ILE A 362 9.61 4.28 15.20
CA ILE A 362 10.39 3.08 14.94
C ILE A 362 11.73 3.23 15.67
N THR A 363 11.96 2.37 16.66
CA THR A 363 13.19 2.33 17.49
C THR A 363 14.08 1.16 17.12
N ASP A 364 13.52 0.07 16.58
CA ASP A 364 14.24 -1.11 16.11
C ASP A 364 13.68 -1.53 14.75
N VAL A 365 14.31 -1.08 13.67
CA VAL A 365 13.90 -1.37 12.28
C VAL A 365 13.87 -2.89 12.04
N LYS A 366 14.78 -3.66 12.63
CA LYS A 366 14.81 -5.10 12.43
C LYS A 366 13.55 -5.74 13.02
N LYS A 367 13.26 -5.48 14.29
CA LYS A 367 12.13 -6.12 14.99
C LYS A 367 10.77 -5.56 14.59
N GLN A 368 10.67 -4.27 14.29
CA GLN A 368 9.38 -3.61 14.04
C GLN A 368 9.00 -3.58 12.56
N VAL A 369 9.98 -3.63 11.64
CA VAL A 369 9.75 -3.47 10.19
C VAL A 369 10.13 -4.73 9.42
N ILE A 370 11.37 -5.21 9.57
CA ILE A 370 11.92 -6.28 8.71
C ILE A 370 11.41 -7.67 9.11
N ASP A 371 11.55 -8.05 10.37
CA ASP A 371 11.18 -9.39 10.86
C ASP A 371 9.66 -9.65 10.69
N PRO A 372 8.74 -8.71 11.00
CA PRO A 372 7.32 -8.90 10.78
C PRO A 372 6.97 -9.12 9.31
N TYR A 373 7.64 -8.43 8.38
CA TYR A 373 7.47 -8.67 6.95
C TYR A 373 7.97 -10.06 6.55
N LYS A 374 9.20 -10.43 6.94
CA LYS A 374 9.80 -11.72 6.59
C LYS A 374 8.99 -12.91 7.10
N LYS A 375 8.38 -12.81 8.28
CA LYS A 375 7.51 -13.84 8.86
C LYS A 375 6.31 -14.21 7.96
N ILE A 376 5.88 -13.31 7.08
CA ILE A 376 4.79 -13.60 6.14
C ILE A 376 5.22 -14.62 5.08
N PHE A 377 6.50 -14.59 4.69
CA PHE A 377 7.08 -15.36 3.57
C PHE A 377 7.88 -16.60 4.03
N SER A 378 8.04 -16.79 5.34
CA SER A 378 8.52 -18.03 5.95
C SER A 378 7.38 -19.03 6.10
#